data_AF-A0AAE0DN52-F1
#
_entry.id   AF-A0AAE0DN52-F1
#
_cell.length_a   1.000
_cell.length_b   1.000
_cell.length_c   1.000
_cell.angle_alpha   90.00
_cell.angle_beta   90.00
_cell.angle_gamma   90.00
#
_symmetry.space_group_name_H-M   'P 1'
#
loop_
_entity.id
_entity.type
_entity.pdbx_description
1 polymer ?
#
loop_
_entity_poly.entity_id
_entity_poly.type
_entity_poly.pdbx_seq_one_letter_code
_entity_poly.pdbx_strand_id
1 'polypeptide(L)'
;MAPKNSRKGQTNVQVTEATDQTTAQKSNDQENKAAIKKELDINSSLEDLRTEEQRRVLDTVALVRKCGLESILSLPQLVVCGDQAAGKSSVLEALTEIPFPRNDNLCTRFATEMILRRATTNSLTIKTIPHTKRLASEQSSLQGFKESITNFDELPRIISAATAVMDVGGPQKAGSEARAFARDVLSIEIEGPSRPQLTLVDIPGLIHTETKGVTKADLETVAEITDMYIYRPRTICLAAVSAASDYANQKILTKVRDFDPQGHRTLDIITKPDTLPKGSGREKSLLTLAHNENIKFRLGWHVLKNRKFEGNDFSLQECNSAEALYFRASNFKSLPDNCLGIDAWRIRLSQLLFEHVKEELPKSRNDLEEALLVANDELKEMGESRANPSECKAYLSQLSLEYFQLCKAAVDGHYEGEYFNSDTDDEFDPKSTPTVRRTRVVVQYMNTGFAENTRPQIPS
;
A
#
# COMPACT_ATOMS: atom_id res chain seq x y z
N MET A 1 67.40 4.79 -69.19
CA MET A 1 66.58 5.94 -68.77
C MET A 1 65.91 5.59 -67.45
N ALA A 2 66.22 6.33 -66.39
CA ALA A 2 65.53 6.29 -65.09
C ALA A 2 64.17 7.05 -65.17
N PRO A 3 63.39 7.16 -64.09
CA PRO A 3 62.57 6.12 -63.47
C PRO A 3 61.11 6.60 -63.25
N LYS A 4 60.14 5.71 -62.92
CA LYS A 4 58.92 6.10 -62.18
C LYS A 4 58.41 4.96 -61.29
N ASN A 5 57.81 5.41 -60.19
CA ASN A 5 57.68 4.79 -58.88
C ASN A 5 56.41 3.95 -58.66
N SER A 6 56.54 3.06 -57.67
CA SER A 6 55.56 2.71 -56.61
C SER A 6 54.20 2.08 -56.96
N ARG A 7 54.01 0.82 -56.54
CA ARG A 7 53.24 0.44 -55.32
C ARG A 7 53.40 -1.06 -55.05
N LYS A 8 53.95 -1.41 -53.88
CA LYS A 8 54.00 -2.79 -53.35
C LYS A 8 52.72 -3.06 -52.56
N GLY A 9 52.25 -4.31 -52.68
CA GLY A 9 51.06 -4.85 -52.06
C GLY A 9 51.18 -5.16 -50.57
N GLN A 10 49.99 -5.36 -50.01
CA GLN A 10 49.61 -5.66 -48.63
C GLN A 10 50.21 -6.98 -48.10
N THR A 11 50.56 -7.04 -46.82
CA THR A 11 50.06 -8.07 -45.87
C THR A 11 50.49 -7.77 -44.43
N ASN A 12 49.57 -8.04 -43.49
CA ASN A 12 49.76 -8.25 -42.03
C ASN A 12 50.00 -7.06 -41.09
N VAL A 13 48.92 -6.40 -40.65
CA VAL A 13 48.71 -5.98 -39.25
C VAL A 13 47.19 -5.95 -38.97
N GLN A 14 46.61 -7.01 -38.40
CA GLN A 14 45.23 -7.00 -37.89
C GLN A 14 45.00 -8.21 -36.96
N VAL A 15 45.75 -8.33 -35.87
CA VAL A 15 45.43 -9.31 -34.79
C VAL A 15 45.63 -8.74 -33.37
N THR A 16 46.24 -7.56 -33.19
CA THR A 16 46.57 -7.04 -31.85
C THR A 16 45.58 -6.04 -31.23
N GLU A 17 44.52 -5.59 -31.93
CA GLU A 17 43.57 -4.59 -31.39
C GLU A 17 42.30 -5.17 -30.75
N ALA A 18 42.03 -6.47 -30.90
CA ALA A 18 40.80 -7.10 -30.35
C ALA A 18 40.92 -7.50 -28.86
N THR A 19 42.14 -7.64 -28.33
CA THR A 19 42.38 -8.13 -26.97
C THR A 19 42.37 -7.02 -25.91
N ASP A 20 42.70 -5.78 -26.29
CA ASP A 20 42.71 -4.63 -25.36
C ASP A 20 41.32 -4.05 -25.11
N GLN A 21 40.43 -4.06 -26.12
CA GLN A 21 39.05 -3.59 -25.95
C GLN A 21 38.25 -4.51 -25.01
N THR A 22 38.49 -5.82 -25.05
CA THR A 22 37.81 -6.80 -24.19
C THR A 22 38.25 -6.68 -22.72
N THR A 23 39.47 -6.22 -22.47
CA THR A 23 40.03 -6.06 -21.12
C THR A 23 39.58 -4.75 -20.48
N ALA A 24 39.50 -3.66 -21.26
CA ALA A 24 38.94 -2.38 -20.84
C ALA A 24 37.42 -2.43 -20.58
N GLN A 25 36.68 -3.25 -21.33
CA GLN A 25 35.24 -3.43 -21.12
C GLN A 25 34.94 -4.24 -19.85
N LYS A 26 35.77 -5.24 -19.54
CA LYS A 26 35.66 -6.03 -18.30
C LYS A 26 36.07 -5.25 -17.05
N SER A 27 37.05 -4.34 -17.14
CA SER A 27 37.41 -3.45 -16.03
C SER A 27 36.32 -2.41 -15.76
N ASN A 28 35.73 -1.82 -16.81
CA ASN A 28 34.58 -0.90 -16.67
C ASN A 28 33.34 -1.61 -16.13
N ASP A 29 33.06 -2.86 -16.52
CA ASP A 29 31.93 -3.63 -15.99
C ASP A 29 32.14 -4.05 -14.52
N GLN A 30 33.39 -4.29 -14.09
CA GLN A 30 33.72 -4.57 -12.70
C GLN A 30 33.71 -3.31 -11.83
N GLU A 31 34.20 -2.17 -12.32
CA GLU A 31 34.09 -0.88 -11.64
C GLU A 31 32.64 -0.40 -11.56
N ASN A 32 31.84 -0.55 -12.62
CA ASN A 32 30.41 -0.32 -12.57
C ASN A 32 29.73 -1.26 -11.58
N LYS A 33 30.01 -2.57 -11.58
CA LYS A 33 29.45 -3.50 -10.58
C LYS A 33 29.85 -3.17 -9.14
N ALA A 34 31.06 -2.65 -8.92
CA ALA A 34 31.54 -2.22 -7.61
C ALA A 34 30.90 -0.89 -7.16
N ALA A 35 30.72 0.06 -8.07
CA ALA A 35 29.97 1.30 -7.83
C ALA A 35 28.49 1.00 -7.57
N ILE A 36 27.88 0.11 -8.36
CA ILE A 36 26.52 -0.44 -8.19
C ILE A 36 26.35 -1.07 -6.81
N LYS A 37 27.31 -1.89 -6.35
CA LYS A 37 27.27 -2.47 -5.01
C LYS A 37 27.32 -1.39 -3.94
N LYS A 38 28.13 -0.35 -4.13
CA LYS A 38 28.29 0.77 -3.21
C LYS A 38 27.05 1.69 -3.16
N GLU A 39 26.30 1.81 -4.25
CA GLU A 39 25.08 2.61 -4.36
C GLU A 39 23.81 1.86 -3.89
N LEU A 40 23.77 0.54 -4.07
CA LEU A 40 22.69 -0.31 -3.55
C LEU A 40 22.86 -0.66 -2.07
N ASP A 41 24.08 -0.61 -1.52
CA ASP A 41 24.39 -0.83 -0.09
C ASP A 41 24.21 0.42 0.80
N ILE A 42 23.72 1.55 0.25
CA ILE A 42 23.57 2.82 0.97
C ILE A 42 22.64 2.71 2.21
N ASN A 43 21.77 1.70 2.29
CA ASN A 43 20.76 1.58 3.35
C ASN A 43 21.26 1.01 4.71
N SER A 44 22.57 0.86 4.93
CA SER A 44 23.11 0.35 6.22
C SER A 44 22.60 1.19 7.42
N SER A 45 22.32 2.48 7.21
CA SER A 45 21.93 3.40 8.27
C SER A 45 20.66 3.00 9.04
N LEU A 46 19.67 2.36 8.40
CA LEU A 46 18.48 1.86 9.09
C LEU A 46 18.67 0.46 9.69
N GLU A 47 19.65 -0.33 9.20
CA GLU A 47 19.95 -1.67 9.70
C GLU A 47 20.90 -1.68 10.89
N ASP A 48 21.86 -0.75 10.90
CA ASP A 48 22.86 -0.56 11.97
C ASP A 48 22.22 -0.11 13.29
N LEU A 49 20.98 0.42 13.22
CA LEU A 49 20.21 0.94 14.36
C LEU A 49 19.23 -0.08 14.96
N ARG A 50 19.19 -1.33 14.46
CA ARG A 50 18.16 -2.31 14.86
C ARG A 50 18.66 -3.35 15.84
N THR A 51 17.91 -3.57 16.91
CA THR A 51 18.09 -4.74 17.80
C THR A 51 17.68 -6.02 17.08
N GLU A 52 18.17 -7.18 17.53
CA GLU A 52 17.74 -8.47 16.96
C GLU A 52 16.22 -8.69 17.07
N GLU A 53 15.59 -8.23 18.15
CA GLU A 53 14.13 -8.31 18.34
C GLU A 53 13.39 -7.53 17.26
N GLN A 54 13.83 -6.30 16.97
CA GLN A 54 13.27 -5.46 15.91
C GLN A 54 13.35 -6.14 14.55
N ARG A 55 14.47 -6.80 14.25
CA ARG A 55 14.64 -7.55 13.00
C ARG A 55 13.64 -8.69 12.90
N ARG A 56 13.54 -9.55 13.92
CA ARG A 56 12.62 -10.69 13.93
C ARG A 56 11.15 -10.30 13.76
N VAL A 57 10.73 -9.21 14.41
CA VAL A 57 9.35 -8.71 14.31
C VAL A 57 9.03 -8.24 12.90
N LEU A 58 9.92 -7.46 12.29
CA LEU A 58 9.74 -6.98 10.91
C LEU A 58 9.85 -8.11 9.88
N ASP A 59 10.70 -9.11 10.11
CA ASP A 59 10.79 -10.31 9.28
C ASP A 59 9.50 -11.15 9.36
N THR A 60 8.81 -11.16 10.51
CA THR A 60 7.51 -11.84 10.64
C THR A 60 6.46 -11.15 9.76
N VAL A 61 6.41 -9.82 9.77
CA VAL A 61 5.55 -9.03 8.86
C VAL A 61 5.85 -9.38 7.39
N ALA A 62 7.11 -9.65 7.06
CA ALA A 62 7.52 -10.10 5.73
C ALA A 62 6.85 -11.40 5.31
N LEU A 63 6.89 -12.38 6.20
CA LEU A 63 6.39 -13.72 5.93
C LEU A 63 4.87 -13.69 5.74
N VAL A 64 4.15 -12.96 6.61
CA VAL A 64 2.70 -12.74 6.48
C VAL A 64 2.36 -12.11 5.13
N ARG A 65 3.16 -11.13 4.70
CA ARG A 65 2.99 -10.43 3.43
C ARG A 65 3.24 -11.34 2.22
N LYS A 66 4.24 -12.23 2.29
CA LYS A 66 4.52 -13.25 1.26
C LYS A 66 3.40 -14.27 1.10
N CYS A 67 2.56 -14.48 2.10
CA CYS A 67 1.37 -15.33 1.99
C CYS A 67 0.26 -14.70 1.12
N GLY A 68 0.43 -13.49 0.60
CA GLY A 68 -0.55 -12.84 -0.27
C GLY A 68 -1.78 -12.31 0.46
N LEU A 69 -1.69 -12.15 1.79
CA LEU A 69 -2.79 -11.73 2.66
C LEU A 69 -3.01 -10.21 2.66
N GLU A 70 -2.42 -9.45 1.74
CA GLU A 70 -2.50 -7.98 1.75
C GLU A 70 -3.92 -7.43 1.57
N SER A 71 -4.81 -8.20 0.93
CA SER A 71 -6.23 -7.85 0.78
C SER A 71 -7.06 -8.10 2.05
N ILE A 72 -6.57 -8.97 2.94
CA ILE A 72 -7.27 -9.42 4.16
C ILE A 72 -6.68 -8.73 5.40
N LEU A 73 -5.37 -8.55 5.42
CA LEU A 73 -4.61 -7.95 6.51
C LEU A 73 -3.95 -6.65 6.06
N SER A 74 -4.40 -5.54 6.64
CA SER A 74 -3.61 -4.31 6.62
C SER A 74 -2.34 -4.54 7.42
N LEU A 75 -1.20 -4.21 6.83
CA LEU A 75 0.11 -4.36 7.45
C LEU A 75 0.72 -2.98 7.73
N PRO A 76 1.57 -2.86 8.75
CA PRO A 76 2.19 -1.59 9.11
C PRO A 76 2.89 -0.92 7.94
N GLN A 77 2.59 0.36 7.75
CA GLN A 77 3.14 1.22 6.70
C GLN A 77 3.30 2.64 7.21
N LEU A 78 4.21 3.41 6.61
CA LEU A 78 4.39 4.83 6.90
C LEU A 78 3.83 5.64 5.74
N VAL A 79 2.92 6.57 6.02
CA VAL A 79 2.36 7.48 5.01
C VAL A 79 2.81 8.90 5.33
N VAL A 80 3.48 9.56 4.38
CA VAL A 80 3.84 10.97 4.51
C VAL A 80 2.74 11.83 3.91
N CYS A 81 2.08 12.60 4.75
CA CYS A 81 0.92 13.40 4.43
C CYS A 81 1.17 14.87 4.80
N GLY A 82 0.53 15.80 4.09
CA GLY A 82 0.81 17.23 4.27
C GLY A 82 0.39 18.07 3.07
N ASP A 83 0.32 19.37 3.28
CA ASP A 83 -0.07 20.33 2.25
C ASP A 83 0.89 20.31 1.04
N GLN A 84 0.46 20.90 -0.06
CA GLN A 84 1.32 21.11 -1.22
C GLN A 84 2.60 21.87 -0.80
N ALA A 85 3.75 21.41 -1.31
CA ALA A 85 5.07 21.95 -0.99
C ALA A 85 5.51 21.89 0.50
N ALA A 86 4.85 21.07 1.33
CA ALA A 86 5.24 20.81 2.72
C ALA A 86 6.57 20.02 2.88
N GLY A 87 7.23 19.62 1.80
CA GLY A 87 8.50 18.88 1.86
C GLY A 87 8.36 17.36 2.07
N LYS A 88 7.19 16.79 1.78
CA LYS A 88 6.88 15.35 1.93
C LYS A 88 7.93 14.42 1.30
N SER A 89 8.21 14.58 0.02
CA SER A 89 9.18 13.76 -0.68
C SER A 89 10.59 13.91 -0.09
N SER A 90 10.95 15.11 0.39
CA SER A 90 12.23 15.32 1.08
C SER A 90 12.32 14.65 2.45
N VAL A 91 11.20 14.46 3.16
CA VAL A 91 11.15 13.65 4.39
C VAL A 91 11.40 12.18 4.07
N LEU A 92 10.81 11.67 2.98
CA LEU A 92 11.03 10.30 2.53
C LEU A 92 12.47 10.06 2.06
N GLU A 93 13.02 10.95 1.24
CA GLU A 93 14.42 10.90 0.82
C GLU A 93 15.39 10.93 2.00
N ALA A 94 15.09 11.74 3.02
CA ALA A 94 15.90 11.80 4.24
C ALA A 94 15.92 10.46 5.00
N LEU A 95 14.82 9.69 4.91
CA LEU A 95 14.71 8.38 5.53
C LEU A 95 15.36 7.28 4.68
N THR A 96 15.17 7.33 3.36
CA THR A 96 15.46 6.21 2.46
C THR A 96 16.76 6.34 1.71
N GLU A 97 17.29 7.57 1.65
CA GLU A 97 18.43 7.98 0.82
C GLU A 97 18.23 7.74 -0.68
N ILE A 98 17.00 7.39 -1.07
CA ILE A 98 16.60 7.18 -2.46
C ILE A 98 16.00 8.49 -2.98
N PRO A 99 16.45 8.99 -4.14
CA PRO A 99 15.91 10.21 -4.72
C PRO A 99 14.45 10.00 -5.12
N PHE A 100 13.56 10.89 -4.65
CA PHE A 100 12.20 10.98 -5.17
C PHE A 100 12.18 12.05 -6.27
N PRO A 101 11.34 11.92 -7.30
CA PRO A 101 11.26 12.93 -8.36
C PRO A 101 10.87 14.30 -7.81
N ARG A 102 11.68 15.31 -8.08
CA ARG A 102 11.46 16.71 -7.68
C ARG A 102 11.15 17.54 -8.92
N ASN A 103 9.87 17.75 -9.24
CA ASN A 103 9.46 18.65 -10.32
C ASN A 103 8.88 19.95 -9.74
N ASP A 104 9.24 21.10 -10.31
CA ASP A 104 8.78 22.44 -9.87
C ASP A 104 7.25 22.63 -9.95
N ASN A 105 6.56 21.82 -10.77
CA ASN A 105 5.10 21.85 -10.92
C ASN A 105 4.48 20.52 -10.47
N LEU A 106 3.68 20.56 -9.39
CA LEU A 106 2.95 19.42 -8.80
C LEU A 106 3.79 18.12 -8.73
N CYS A 107 4.69 18.03 -7.75
CA CYS A 107 5.65 16.93 -7.62
C CYS A 107 4.99 15.54 -7.61
N THR A 108 3.91 15.37 -6.84
CA THR A 108 3.27 14.08 -6.59
C THR A 108 1.80 14.15 -7.02
N ARG A 109 1.47 13.54 -8.15
CA ARG A 109 0.12 13.58 -8.75
C ARG A 109 -0.72 12.31 -8.50
N PHE A 110 -0.09 11.27 -7.98
CA PHE A 110 -0.69 10.00 -7.58
C PHE A 110 0.09 9.46 -6.38
N ALA A 111 -0.50 8.54 -5.63
CA ALA A 111 0.21 7.92 -4.51
C ALA A 111 1.39 7.09 -5.03
N THR A 112 2.56 7.26 -4.40
CA THR A 112 3.76 6.49 -4.72
C THR A 112 4.11 5.62 -3.52
N GLU A 113 3.97 4.31 -3.70
CA GLU A 113 4.32 3.31 -2.69
C GLU A 113 5.73 2.80 -2.94
N MET A 114 6.65 3.13 -2.05
CA MET A 114 8.00 2.58 -2.05
C MET A 114 8.09 1.42 -1.07
N ILE A 115 8.30 0.24 -1.64
CA ILE A 115 8.27 -1.05 -0.98
C ILE A 115 9.71 -1.56 -0.88
N LEU A 116 10.29 -1.51 0.32
CA LEU A 116 11.63 -2.01 0.60
C LEU A 116 11.54 -3.43 1.16
N ARG A 117 12.24 -4.40 0.56
CA ARG A 117 12.18 -5.82 0.94
C ARG A 117 13.56 -6.46 0.98
N ARG A 118 13.75 -7.37 1.93
CA ARG A 118 14.98 -8.16 2.01
C ARG A 118 14.94 -9.31 0.99
N ALA A 119 15.95 -9.41 0.13
CA ALA A 119 16.11 -10.49 -0.83
C ALA A 119 17.59 -10.86 -1.03
N THR A 120 17.87 -12.02 -1.62
CA THR A 120 19.24 -12.46 -1.90
C THR A 120 19.91 -11.65 -2.99
N THR A 121 19.12 -11.09 -3.90
CA THR A 121 19.56 -10.31 -5.06
C THR A 121 18.97 -8.91 -4.99
N ASN A 122 19.74 -7.92 -5.43
CA ASN A 122 19.22 -6.58 -5.63
C ASN A 122 18.27 -6.59 -6.85
N SER A 123 17.05 -6.12 -6.66
CA SER A 123 16.07 -5.98 -7.73
C SER A 123 15.31 -4.66 -7.54
N LEU A 124 14.94 -4.02 -8.65
CA LEU A 124 14.09 -2.83 -8.61
C LEU A 124 13.00 -3.01 -9.67
N THR A 125 11.75 -3.13 -9.21
CA THR A 125 10.58 -3.32 -10.05
C THR A 125 9.62 -2.16 -9.86
N ILE A 126 9.17 -1.57 -10.96
CA ILE A 126 8.17 -0.49 -10.95
C ILE A 126 6.91 -1.00 -11.64
N LYS A 127 5.78 -0.88 -10.97
CA LYS A 127 4.47 -1.33 -11.47
C LYS A 127 3.39 -0.30 -11.16
N THR A 128 2.37 -0.22 -12.00
CA THR A 128 1.19 0.61 -11.69
C THR A 128 0.04 -0.26 -11.19
N ILE A 129 -0.61 0.19 -10.13
CA ILE A 129 -1.77 -0.47 -9.52
C ILE A 129 -2.99 0.40 -9.83
N PRO A 130 -3.91 -0.06 -10.70
CA PRO A 130 -5.08 0.72 -11.04
C PRO A 130 -6.09 0.77 -9.90
N HIS A 131 -6.81 1.87 -9.79
CA HIS A 131 -7.90 2.01 -8.83
C HIS A 131 -9.14 1.19 -9.26
N THR A 132 -9.87 0.62 -8.31
CA THR A 132 -11.05 -0.24 -8.55
C THR A 132 -12.19 0.44 -9.33
N LYS A 133 -12.28 1.77 -9.23
CA LYS A 133 -13.25 2.60 -9.99
C LYS A 133 -12.93 2.76 -11.50
N ARG A 134 -11.76 2.31 -11.98
CA ARG A 134 -11.40 2.35 -13.41
C ARG A 134 -12.17 1.29 -14.21
N LEU A 135 -12.41 1.53 -15.50
CA LEU A 135 -12.99 0.53 -16.41
C LEU A 135 -12.06 -0.68 -16.53
N ALA A 136 -12.61 -1.89 -16.66
CA ALA A 136 -11.83 -3.14 -16.70
C ALA A 136 -10.76 -3.14 -17.82
N SER A 137 -11.05 -2.53 -18.97
CA SER A 137 -10.08 -2.38 -20.07
C SER A 137 -8.89 -1.50 -19.70
N GLU A 138 -9.12 -0.41 -18.97
CA GLU A 138 -8.06 0.49 -18.47
C GLU A 138 -7.25 -0.18 -17.36
N GLN A 139 -7.92 -0.94 -16.47
CA GLN A 139 -7.25 -1.69 -15.40
C GLN A 139 -6.23 -2.68 -15.98
N SER A 140 -6.61 -3.44 -17.01
CA SER A 140 -5.71 -4.39 -17.66
C SER A 140 -4.51 -3.70 -18.31
N SER A 141 -4.70 -2.53 -18.94
CA SER A 141 -3.60 -1.77 -19.54
C SER A 141 -2.63 -1.22 -18.48
N LEU A 142 -3.15 -0.75 -17.35
CA LEU A 142 -2.35 -0.26 -16.23
C LEU A 142 -1.61 -1.41 -15.52
N GLN A 143 -2.25 -2.55 -15.29
CA GLN A 143 -1.59 -3.72 -14.72
C GLN A 143 -0.48 -4.27 -15.63
N GLY A 144 -0.59 -4.07 -16.94
CA GLY A 144 0.44 -4.44 -17.90
C GLY A 144 1.72 -3.59 -17.82
N PHE A 145 1.69 -2.41 -17.18
CA PHE A 145 2.89 -1.60 -16.99
C PHE A 145 3.73 -2.16 -15.85
N LYS A 146 4.83 -2.82 -16.24
CA LYS A 146 5.86 -3.33 -15.34
C LYS A 146 7.23 -3.11 -15.97
N GLU A 147 8.07 -2.34 -15.28
CA GLU A 147 9.44 -2.07 -15.68
C GLU A 147 10.39 -2.57 -14.60
N SER A 148 11.60 -2.96 -14.99
CA SER A 148 12.65 -3.33 -14.05
C SER A 148 13.92 -2.58 -14.40
N ILE A 149 14.51 -1.90 -13.42
CA ILE A 149 15.71 -1.08 -13.61
C ILE A 149 16.85 -1.56 -12.74
N THR A 150 18.06 -1.22 -13.17
CA THR A 150 19.30 -1.48 -12.45
C THR A 150 19.89 -0.22 -11.82
N ASN A 151 19.48 0.98 -12.25
CA ASN A 151 19.97 2.26 -11.75
C ASN A 151 18.81 3.23 -11.43
N PHE A 152 18.88 3.91 -10.28
CA PHE A 152 17.94 4.96 -9.84
C PHE A 152 17.93 6.20 -10.75
N ASP A 153 18.96 6.43 -11.56
CA ASP A 153 18.99 7.50 -12.56
C ASP A 153 17.89 7.35 -13.63
N GLU A 154 17.40 6.13 -13.84
CA GLU A 154 16.31 5.85 -14.78
C GLU A 154 14.92 6.12 -14.17
N LEU A 155 14.84 6.30 -12.85
CA LEU A 155 13.59 6.48 -12.12
C LEU A 155 12.77 7.69 -12.63
N PRO A 156 13.35 8.89 -12.86
CA PRO A 156 12.58 10.03 -13.37
C PRO A 156 11.93 9.77 -14.74
N ARG A 157 12.61 9.02 -15.61
CA ARG A 157 12.09 8.62 -16.92
C ARG A 157 10.88 7.70 -16.77
N ILE A 158 10.99 6.70 -15.89
CA ILE A 158 9.91 5.72 -15.69
C ILE A 158 8.71 6.35 -15.01
N ILE A 159 8.92 7.26 -14.06
CA ILE A 159 7.83 8.01 -13.43
C ILE A 159 7.11 8.87 -14.48
N SER A 160 7.85 9.47 -15.42
CA SER A 160 7.25 10.19 -16.55
C SER A 160 6.43 9.27 -17.46
N ALA A 161 6.93 8.06 -17.75
CA ALA A 161 6.19 7.06 -18.52
C ALA A 161 4.92 6.59 -17.79
N ALA A 162 5.03 6.28 -16.49
CA ALA A 162 3.89 5.89 -15.66
C ALA A 162 2.84 7.01 -15.56
N THR A 163 3.28 8.27 -15.44
CA THR A 163 2.39 9.46 -15.45
C THR A 163 1.60 9.54 -16.76
N ALA A 164 2.23 9.24 -17.89
CA ALA A 164 1.57 9.21 -19.19
C ALA A 164 0.57 8.05 -19.31
N VAL A 165 0.91 6.86 -18.79
CA VAL A 165 0.02 5.69 -18.80
C VAL A 165 -1.21 5.90 -17.89
N MET A 166 -1.02 6.58 -16.75
CA MET A 166 -2.12 6.92 -15.84
C MET A 166 -3.01 8.06 -16.36
N ASP A 167 -2.66 8.67 -17.50
CA ASP A 167 -3.38 9.80 -18.14
C ASP A 167 -3.43 11.06 -17.26
N VAL A 168 -2.35 11.33 -16.53
CA VAL A 168 -2.28 12.43 -15.55
C VAL A 168 -1.53 13.63 -16.11
N GLY A 169 -2.24 14.74 -16.30
CA GLY A 169 -1.70 16.01 -16.83
C GLY A 169 -1.15 15.94 -18.26
N GLY A 170 -1.66 15.00 -19.06
CA GLY A 170 -1.53 15.02 -20.52
C GLY A 170 -2.49 16.02 -21.19
N PRO A 171 -2.29 16.34 -22.49
CA PRO A 171 -3.23 17.16 -23.24
C PRO A 171 -4.61 16.50 -23.28
N GLN A 172 -5.67 17.31 -23.23
CA GLN A 172 -7.05 16.81 -23.29
C GLN A 172 -7.24 15.90 -24.51
N LYS A 173 -7.49 14.61 -24.25
CA LYS A 173 -8.03 13.71 -25.28
C LYS A 173 -9.49 14.08 -25.50
N ALA A 174 -9.92 14.14 -26.77
CA ALA A 174 -11.29 14.49 -27.12
C ALA A 174 -12.28 13.56 -26.38
N GLY A 175 -13.03 14.12 -25.41
CA GLY A 175 -14.02 13.40 -24.61
C GLY A 175 -13.60 13.01 -23.17
N SER A 176 -12.38 13.32 -22.71
CA SER A 176 -11.95 13.12 -21.32
C SER A 176 -11.45 14.43 -20.72
N GLU A 177 -11.94 14.80 -19.54
CA GLU A 177 -11.43 15.94 -18.77
C GLU A 177 -9.95 15.71 -18.42
N ALA A 178 -9.12 16.73 -18.60
CA ALA A 178 -7.71 16.65 -18.17
C ALA A 178 -7.65 16.49 -16.65
N ARG A 179 -7.17 15.35 -16.18
CA ARG A 179 -7.04 15.05 -14.75
C ARG A 179 -5.67 15.48 -14.25
N ALA A 180 -5.64 16.27 -13.18
CA ALA A 180 -4.39 16.70 -12.56
C ALA A 180 -3.84 15.64 -11.60
N PHE A 181 -4.73 14.81 -11.04
CA PHE A 181 -4.40 13.73 -10.11
C PHE A 181 -5.06 12.41 -10.51
N ALA A 182 -4.45 11.30 -10.11
CA ALA A 182 -5.03 9.97 -10.25
C ALA A 182 -5.11 9.25 -8.91
N ARG A 183 -6.17 8.44 -8.76
CA ARG A 183 -6.34 7.49 -7.64
C ARG A 183 -5.50 6.22 -7.82
N ASP A 184 -4.88 6.05 -8.98
CA ASP A 184 -3.98 4.94 -9.27
C ASP A 184 -2.70 5.10 -8.45
N VAL A 185 -1.99 4.00 -8.22
CA VAL A 185 -0.80 3.97 -7.36
C VAL A 185 0.41 3.54 -8.19
N LEU A 186 1.52 4.26 -8.01
CA LEU A 186 2.82 3.83 -8.52
C LEU A 186 3.53 3.02 -7.43
N SER A 187 3.73 1.73 -7.65
CA SER A 187 4.46 0.86 -6.74
C SER A 187 5.90 0.69 -7.22
N ILE A 188 6.85 1.08 -6.38
CA ILE A 188 8.29 0.93 -6.57
C ILE A 188 8.77 -0.09 -5.56
N GLU A 189 9.07 -1.30 -6.02
CA GLU A 189 9.52 -2.42 -5.20
C GLU A 189 11.02 -2.58 -5.34
N ILE A 190 11.73 -2.37 -4.23
CA ILE A 190 13.20 -2.42 -4.14
C ILE A 190 13.56 -3.56 -3.21
N GLU A 191 14.21 -4.57 -3.77
CA GLU A 191 14.68 -5.74 -3.04
C GLU A 191 16.20 -5.73 -2.93
N GLY A 192 16.73 -6.27 -1.84
CA GLY A 192 18.18 -6.44 -1.65
C GLY A 192 18.55 -7.04 -0.29
N PRO A 193 19.77 -7.53 -0.10
CA PRO A 193 20.15 -8.28 1.12
C PRO A 193 20.22 -7.42 2.38
N SER A 194 20.55 -6.13 2.21
CA SER A 194 20.69 -5.10 3.25
C SER A 194 19.48 -4.15 3.33
N ARG A 195 18.37 -4.48 2.64
CA ARG A 195 17.19 -3.61 2.60
C ARG A 195 16.28 -3.84 3.82
N PRO A 196 15.83 -2.77 4.50
CA PRO A 196 14.88 -2.90 5.58
C PRO A 196 13.51 -3.32 5.05
N GLN A 197 12.77 -4.09 5.85
CA GLN A 197 11.37 -4.43 5.58
C GLN A 197 10.46 -3.22 5.87
N LEU A 198 10.19 -2.39 4.86
CA LEU A 198 9.42 -1.15 5.06
C LEU A 198 8.52 -0.87 3.86
N THR A 199 7.34 -0.32 4.13
CA THR A 199 6.48 0.27 3.08
C THR A 199 6.30 1.74 3.43
N LEU A 200 6.70 2.59 2.49
CA LEU A 200 6.61 4.03 2.55
C LEU A 200 5.64 4.50 1.48
N VAL A 201 4.78 5.44 1.81
CA VAL A 201 3.81 5.99 0.87
C VAL A 201 3.98 7.51 0.83
N ASP A 202 4.28 8.04 -0.35
CA ASP A 202 4.16 9.47 -0.65
C ASP A 202 2.77 9.71 -1.24
N ILE A 203 1.97 10.55 -0.60
CA ILE A 203 0.65 10.92 -1.13
C ILE A 203 0.66 12.35 -1.69
N PRO A 204 -0.20 12.66 -2.69
CA PRO A 204 -0.36 14.02 -3.18
C PRO A 204 -0.61 15.02 -2.06
N GLY A 205 -0.05 16.22 -2.19
CA GLY A 205 -0.23 17.26 -1.18
C GLY A 205 -1.63 17.84 -1.20
N LEU A 206 -2.21 18.12 -0.04
CA LEU A 206 -3.51 18.79 0.05
C LEU A 206 -3.45 20.15 -0.65
N ILE A 207 -4.44 20.40 -1.51
CA ILE A 207 -4.63 21.66 -2.24
C ILE A 207 -5.93 22.28 -1.75
N HIS A 208 -5.95 23.60 -1.61
CA HIS A 208 -7.09 24.33 -1.03
C HIS A 208 -7.81 25.25 -2.02
N THR A 209 -7.23 25.49 -3.19
CA THR A 209 -7.71 26.47 -4.16
C THR A 209 -7.63 25.94 -5.58
N GLU A 210 -8.68 26.17 -6.36
CA GLU A 210 -8.69 25.94 -7.80
C GLU A 210 -7.64 26.83 -8.49
N THR A 211 -6.86 26.24 -9.39
CA THR A 211 -5.84 26.93 -10.18
C THR A 211 -5.98 26.51 -11.64
N LYS A 212 -5.37 27.25 -12.58
CA LYS A 212 -5.32 26.82 -13.99
C LYS A 212 -4.71 25.42 -14.09
N GLY A 213 -5.55 24.41 -14.32
CA GLY A 213 -5.15 23.00 -14.40
C GLY A 213 -5.47 22.14 -13.17
N VAL A 214 -6.14 22.66 -12.13
CA VAL A 214 -6.65 21.87 -10.99
C VAL A 214 -8.12 22.23 -10.76
N THR A 215 -9.00 21.25 -10.93
CA THR A 215 -10.47 21.39 -10.79
C THR A 215 -10.95 21.07 -9.37
N LYS A 216 -12.24 21.33 -9.06
CA LYS A 216 -12.83 20.86 -7.80
C LYS A 216 -12.79 19.34 -7.63
N ALA A 217 -13.00 18.60 -8.72
CA ALA A 217 -12.93 17.13 -8.72
C ALA A 217 -11.51 16.64 -8.38
N ASP A 218 -10.47 17.38 -8.78
CA ASP A 218 -9.08 17.10 -8.40
C ASP A 218 -8.86 17.32 -6.89
N LEU A 219 -9.43 18.37 -6.29
CA LEU A 219 -9.35 18.61 -4.85
C LEU A 219 -9.99 17.46 -4.05
N GLU A 220 -11.18 17.02 -4.48
CA GLU A 220 -11.88 15.88 -3.89
C GLU A 220 -11.06 14.59 -4.05
N THR A 221 -10.47 14.38 -5.23
CA THR A 221 -9.62 13.21 -5.50
C THR A 221 -8.40 13.17 -4.57
N VAL A 222 -7.71 14.29 -4.36
CA VAL A 222 -6.58 14.37 -3.43
C VAL A 222 -7.01 14.13 -1.98
N ALA A 223 -8.15 14.67 -1.58
CA ALA A 223 -8.71 14.44 -0.25
C ALA A 223 -9.07 12.95 -0.04
N GLU A 224 -9.72 12.32 -1.01
CA GLU A 224 -10.05 10.90 -0.99
C GLU A 224 -8.81 10.01 -0.92
N ILE A 225 -7.77 10.29 -1.71
CA ILE A 225 -6.50 9.55 -1.65
C ILE A 225 -5.92 9.67 -0.25
N THR A 226 -5.88 10.88 0.31
CA THR A 226 -5.38 11.11 1.66
C THR A 226 -6.17 10.28 2.68
N ASP A 227 -7.50 10.35 2.64
CA ASP A 227 -8.39 9.63 3.56
C ASP A 227 -8.21 8.11 3.48
N MET A 228 -8.07 7.55 2.27
CA MET A 228 -7.86 6.12 2.06
C MET A 228 -6.64 5.57 2.82
N TYR A 229 -5.56 6.37 2.89
CA TYR A 229 -4.32 5.96 3.55
C TYR A 229 -4.33 6.23 5.06
N ILE A 230 -4.81 7.41 5.48
CA ILE A 230 -4.80 7.81 6.91
C ILE A 230 -5.90 7.12 7.72
N TYR A 231 -6.98 6.67 7.11
CA TYR A 231 -8.07 5.94 7.77
C TYR A 231 -7.61 4.58 8.34
N ARG A 232 -6.64 3.93 7.69
CA ARG A 232 -6.18 2.60 8.08
C ARG A 232 -5.51 2.64 9.46
N PRO A 233 -5.97 1.86 10.46
CA PRO A 233 -5.46 1.93 11.84
C PRO A 233 -3.99 1.52 11.95
N ARG A 234 -3.53 0.65 11.05
CA ARG A 234 -2.13 0.17 10.99
C ARG A 234 -1.19 1.08 10.22
N THR A 235 -1.67 2.17 9.65
CA THR A 235 -0.83 3.21 9.04
C THR A 235 -0.33 4.18 10.10
N ILE A 236 0.98 4.36 10.16
CA ILE A 236 1.59 5.49 10.87
C ILE A 236 1.56 6.70 9.95
N CYS A 237 0.99 7.79 10.42
CA CYS A 237 0.87 9.05 9.71
C CYS A 237 2.06 9.96 10.06
N LEU A 238 2.79 10.37 9.04
CA LEU A 238 3.86 11.36 9.13
C LEU A 238 3.34 12.69 8.59
N ALA A 239 2.90 13.56 9.50
CA ALA A 239 2.24 14.82 9.14
C ALA A 239 3.28 15.93 8.93
N ALA A 240 3.64 16.19 7.68
CA ALA A 240 4.62 17.21 7.31
C ALA A 240 3.99 18.61 7.25
N VAL A 241 4.59 19.55 7.99
CA VAL A 241 4.21 20.95 8.10
C VAL A 241 5.40 21.83 7.73
N SER A 242 5.21 22.72 6.75
CA SER A 242 6.26 23.66 6.33
C SER A 242 6.34 24.86 7.26
N ALA A 243 7.54 25.15 7.78
CA ALA A 243 7.83 26.36 8.54
C ALA A 243 7.72 27.65 7.69
N ALA A 244 7.84 27.54 6.37
CA ALA A 244 7.71 28.68 5.46
C ALA A 244 6.28 29.23 5.43
N SER A 245 5.30 28.38 5.70
CA SER A 245 3.86 28.71 5.73
C SER A 245 3.36 28.80 7.17
N ASP A 246 2.20 29.41 7.39
CA ASP A 246 1.54 29.33 8.69
C ASP A 246 0.99 27.91 8.90
N TYR A 247 1.19 27.34 10.09
CA TYR A 247 0.63 26.02 10.43
C TYR A 247 -0.90 26.09 10.58
N ALA A 248 -1.46 27.26 10.91
CA ALA A 248 -2.91 27.45 11.01
C ALA A 248 -3.63 27.28 9.66
N ASN A 249 -2.92 27.53 8.55
CA ASN A 249 -3.44 27.34 7.20
C ASN A 249 -3.27 25.90 6.69
N GLN A 250 -2.54 25.05 7.42
CA GLN A 250 -2.22 23.69 7.00
C GLN A 250 -3.25 22.70 7.54
N LYS A 251 -4.21 22.32 6.69
CA LYS A 251 -5.36 21.50 7.09
C LYS A 251 -4.99 20.07 7.44
N ILE A 252 -3.79 19.61 7.09
CA ILE A 252 -3.36 18.24 7.38
C ILE A 252 -3.48 17.87 8.86
N LEU A 253 -3.14 18.80 9.76
CA LEU A 253 -3.19 18.56 11.21
C LEU A 253 -4.63 18.34 11.71
N THR A 254 -5.60 19.01 11.09
CA THR A 254 -7.03 18.81 11.40
C THR A 254 -7.49 17.47 10.83
N LYS A 255 -7.17 17.20 9.57
CA LYS A 255 -7.58 15.98 8.86
C LYS A 255 -7.04 14.71 9.54
N VAL A 256 -5.79 14.72 10.00
CA VAL A 256 -5.23 13.57 10.71
C VAL A 256 -5.87 13.39 12.09
N ARG A 257 -6.23 14.48 12.79
CA ARG A 257 -6.98 14.40 14.06
C ARG A 257 -8.37 13.80 13.92
N ASP A 258 -9.02 13.95 12.77
CA ASP A 258 -10.33 13.33 12.52
C ASP A 258 -10.24 11.78 12.58
N PHE A 259 -9.08 11.20 12.22
CA PHE A 259 -8.85 9.75 12.20
C PHE A 259 -7.89 9.23 13.30
N ASP A 260 -7.17 10.11 13.97
CA ASP A 260 -6.31 9.82 15.13
C ASP A 260 -6.38 10.95 16.17
N PRO A 261 -7.51 11.11 16.89
CA PRO A 261 -7.71 12.22 17.83
C PRO A 261 -6.69 12.27 18.98
N GLN A 262 -6.16 11.09 19.37
CA GLN A 262 -5.20 10.94 20.46
C GLN A 262 -3.73 10.98 19.98
N GLY A 263 -3.49 11.01 18.66
CA GLY A 263 -2.16 11.05 18.09
C GLY A 263 -1.30 9.82 18.38
N HIS A 264 -1.91 8.63 18.51
CA HIS A 264 -1.19 7.40 18.86
C HIS A 264 -0.29 6.89 17.73
N ARG A 265 -0.67 7.20 16.48
CA ARG A 265 0.02 6.74 15.27
C ARG A 265 0.40 7.89 14.35
N THR A 266 0.29 9.13 14.84
CA THR A 266 0.64 10.35 14.11
C THR A 266 1.88 11.00 14.69
N LEU A 267 2.93 11.14 13.88
CA LEU A 267 4.15 11.87 14.20
C LEU A 267 4.24 13.12 13.31
N ASP A 268 4.29 14.29 13.95
CA ASP A 268 4.32 15.56 13.23
C ASP A 268 5.76 15.99 12.90
N ILE A 269 5.94 16.53 11.71
CA ILE A 269 7.25 16.85 11.16
C ILE A 269 7.26 18.29 10.68
N ILE A 270 8.19 19.09 11.20
CA ILE A 270 8.42 20.45 10.77
C ILE A 270 9.53 20.45 9.73
N THR A 271 9.23 20.97 8.54
CA THR A 271 10.15 21.06 7.40
C THR A 271 10.53 22.51 7.12
N LYS A 272 11.63 22.71 6.39
CA LYS A 272 12.13 24.05 5.97
C LYS A 272 12.32 25.09 7.10
N PRO A 273 12.82 24.73 8.30
CA PRO A 273 12.96 25.65 9.43
C PRO A 273 13.93 26.81 9.14
N ASP A 274 14.81 26.66 8.15
CA ASP A 274 15.79 27.66 7.70
C ASP A 274 15.17 28.84 6.95
N THR A 275 13.91 28.73 6.50
CA THR A 275 13.20 29.80 5.79
C THR A 275 12.75 30.95 6.71
N LEU A 276 12.76 30.74 8.03
CA LEU A 276 12.30 31.72 8.99
C LEU A 276 13.43 32.68 9.41
N PRO A 277 13.16 34.01 9.49
CA PRO A 277 14.10 34.94 10.08
C PRO A 277 14.29 34.67 11.57
N LYS A 278 15.55 34.67 12.02
CA LYS A 278 15.90 34.48 13.44
C LYS A 278 15.25 35.56 14.30
N GLY A 279 14.64 35.15 15.41
CA GLY A 279 13.96 36.01 16.37
C GLY A 279 12.55 36.46 15.97
N SER A 280 12.04 36.02 14.81
CA SER A 280 10.69 36.38 14.37
C SER A 280 9.60 35.78 15.27
N GLY A 281 8.45 36.45 15.37
CA GLY A 281 7.29 35.92 16.11
C GLY A 281 6.79 34.58 15.55
N ARG A 282 7.02 34.32 14.26
CA ARG A 282 6.73 33.05 13.60
C ARG A 282 7.66 31.93 14.06
N GLU A 283 8.96 32.22 14.22
CA GLU A 283 9.91 31.25 14.80
C GLU A 283 9.50 30.88 16.23
N LYS A 284 9.12 31.85 17.06
CA LYS A 284 8.63 31.60 18.43
C LYS A 284 7.38 30.72 18.43
N SER A 285 6.42 31.02 17.56
CA SER A 285 5.18 30.25 17.43
C SER A 285 5.45 28.82 16.95
N LEU A 286 6.42 28.64 16.06
CA LEU A 286 6.83 27.32 15.58
C LEU A 286 7.60 26.54 16.66
N LEU A 287 8.40 27.22 17.48
CA LEU A 287 9.06 26.59 18.64
C LEU A 287 8.03 26.11 19.66
N THR A 288 7.00 26.91 19.99
CA THR A 288 5.90 26.45 20.86
C THR A 288 5.13 25.27 20.26
N LEU A 289 5.03 25.23 18.93
CA LEU A 289 4.45 24.08 18.23
C LEU A 289 5.35 22.85 18.39
N ALA A 290 6.65 22.99 18.14
CA ALA A 290 7.63 21.91 18.25
C ALA A 290 7.80 21.38 19.69
N HIS A 291 7.58 22.22 20.71
CA HIS A 291 7.50 21.83 22.12
C HIS A 291 6.20 21.09 22.47
N ASN A 292 5.32 20.85 21.50
CA ASN A 292 4.05 20.15 21.68
C ASN A 292 3.10 20.89 22.65
N GLU A 293 3.15 22.23 22.73
CA GLU A 293 2.35 23.00 23.68
C GLU A 293 0.97 23.35 23.13
N ASN A 294 0.93 23.82 21.88
CA ASN A 294 -0.29 24.33 21.25
C ASN A 294 -1.14 23.19 20.63
N ILE A 295 -0.52 22.38 19.78
CA ILE A 295 -1.14 21.24 19.12
C ILE A 295 -0.48 19.98 19.68
N LYS A 296 -1.15 19.37 20.66
CA LYS A 296 -0.69 18.17 21.34
C LYS A 296 -1.00 16.92 20.54
N PHE A 297 0.05 16.15 20.27
CA PHE A 297 -0.02 14.75 19.82
C PHE A 297 0.85 13.87 20.73
N ARG A 298 0.49 12.61 20.91
CA ARG A 298 1.20 11.70 21.83
C ARG A 298 2.64 11.45 21.37
N LEU A 299 2.86 11.29 20.07
CA LEU A 299 4.20 11.07 19.51
C LEU A 299 5.01 12.37 19.38
N GLY A 300 4.39 13.54 19.51
CA GLY A 300 5.04 14.85 19.50
C GLY A 300 5.57 15.27 18.13
N TRP A 301 6.52 16.20 18.14
CA TRP A 301 7.05 16.83 16.93
C TRP A 301 8.51 16.44 16.66
N HIS A 302 8.89 16.47 15.38
CA HIS A 302 10.27 16.33 14.91
C HIS A 302 10.61 17.44 13.93
N VAL A 303 11.83 17.99 13.97
CA VAL A 303 12.24 19.09 13.09
C VAL A 303 13.34 18.63 12.13
N LEU A 304 13.14 18.84 10.83
CA LEU A 304 14.06 18.47 9.77
C LEU A 304 14.42 19.67 8.90
N LYS A 305 15.71 19.82 8.60
CA LYS A 305 16.20 20.76 7.59
C LYS A 305 16.37 20.02 6.27
N ASN A 306 15.40 20.19 5.37
CA ASN A 306 15.45 19.56 4.07
C ASN A 306 16.58 20.10 3.18
N ARG A 307 16.97 19.32 2.17
CA ARG A 307 17.89 19.77 1.13
C ARG A 307 17.30 20.94 0.36
N LYS A 308 18.13 21.94 0.06
CA LYS A 308 17.76 23.01 -0.87
C LYS A 308 17.70 22.47 -2.29
N PHE A 309 16.82 23.05 -3.10
CA PHE A 309 16.65 22.68 -4.51
C PHE A 309 17.83 23.14 -5.38
N GLU A 310 18.48 24.26 -5.02
CA GLU A 310 19.51 24.93 -5.82
C GLU A 310 20.95 24.43 -5.58
N GLY A 311 21.16 23.13 -5.36
CA GLY A 311 22.51 22.62 -5.14
C GLY A 311 22.56 21.10 -5.21
N ASN A 312 22.68 20.56 -6.42
CA ASN A 312 22.77 19.13 -6.69
C ASN A 312 24.17 18.53 -6.39
N ASP A 313 25.10 19.30 -5.83
CA ASP A 313 26.50 18.88 -5.69
C ASP A 313 26.90 18.46 -4.27
N PHE A 314 25.98 18.48 -3.28
CA PHE A 314 26.32 18.11 -1.90
C PHE A 314 26.02 16.63 -1.63
N SER A 315 27.03 15.92 -1.12
CA SER A 315 26.89 14.54 -0.65
C SER A 315 25.90 14.43 0.53
N LEU A 316 25.37 13.22 0.76
CA LEU A 316 24.53 12.89 1.93
C LEU A 316 25.17 13.34 3.25
N GLN A 317 26.46 13.06 3.42
CA GLN A 317 27.19 13.38 4.65
C GLN A 317 27.37 14.89 4.87
N GLU A 318 27.59 15.66 3.80
CA GLU A 318 27.69 17.11 3.89
C GLU A 318 26.34 17.74 4.26
N CYS A 319 25.25 17.21 3.72
CA CYS A 319 23.90 17.64 4.09
C CYS A 319 23.62 17.41 5.58
N ASN A 320 23.92 16.21 6.10
CA ASN A 320 23.71 15.87 7.51
C ASN A 320 24.57 16.76 8.43
N SER A 321 25.82 17.01 8.02
CA SER A 321 26.73 17.91 8.77
C SER A 321 26.22 19.35 8.78
N ALA A 322 25.74 19.85 7.64
CA ALA A 322 25.18 21.20 7.51
C ALA A 322 23.85 21.36 8.28
N GLU A 323 23.09 20.27 8.45
CA GLU A 323 21.91 20.23 9.31
C GLU A 323 22.30 20.29 10.79
N ALA A 324 23.24 19.47 11.24
CA ALA A 324 23.72 19.48 12.61
C ALA A 324 24.29 20.86 13.01
N LEU A 325 25.04 21.51 12.12
CA LEU A 325 25.55 22.88 12.34
C LEU A 325 24.42 23.91 12.45
N TYR A 326 23.37 23.77 11.63
CA TYR A 326 22.21 24.65 11.71
C TYR A 326 21.48 24.52 13.05
N PHE A 327 21.20 23.30 13.50
CA PHE A 327 20.49 23.08 14.77
C PHE A 327 21.29 23.54 15.99
N ARG A 328 22.63 23.39 15.95
CA ARG A 328 23.51 23.96 17.00
C ARG A 328 23.42 25.49 17.08
N ALA A 329 23.24 26.16 15.94
CA ALA A 329 23.21 27.62 15.85
C ALA A 329 21.80 28.24 15.88
N SER A 330 20.74 27.43 15.88
CA SER A 330 19.35 27.88 15.86
C SER A 330 18.70 27.85 17.25
N ASN A 331 17.51 28.44 17.36
CA ASN A 331 16.73 28.41 18.61
C ASN A 331 16.06 27.04 18.86
N PHE A 332 16.05 26.17 17.86
CA PHE A 332 15.53 24.80 17.96
C PHE A 332 16.38 23.91 18.87
N LYS A 333 17.61 24.30 19.23
CA LYS A 333 18.43 23.61 20.27
C LYS A 333 17.77 23.52 21.65
N SER A 334 16.68 24.26 21.87
CA SER A 334 15.87 24.15 23.09
C SER A 334 15.05 22.86 23.14
N LEU A 335 14.83 22.22 21.99
CA LEU A 335 14.13 20.94 21.87
C LEU A 335 15.08 19.79 22.23
N PRO A 336 14.54 18.64 22.67
CA PRO A 336 15.32 17.43 22.90
C PRO A 336 16.09 16.98 21.64
N ASP A 337 17.32 16.48 21.82
CA ASP A 337 18.18 16.03 20.73
C ASP A 337 17.55 14.90 19.88
N ASN A 338 16.68 14.08 20.47
CA ASN A 338 15.96 13.02 19.76
C ASN A 338 14.83 13.54 18.84
N CYS A 339 14.51 14.83 18.89
CA CYS A 339 13.50 15.49 18.06
C CYS A 339 14.09 16.34 16.92
N LEU A 340 15.42 16.35 16.76
CA LEU A 340 16.13 17.26 15.87
C LEU A 340 17.00 16.51 14.87
N GLY A 341 16.79 16.81 13.58
CA GLY A 341 17.66 16.35 12.50
C GLY A 341 17.45 14.91 12.05
N ILE A 342 18.15 14.56 10.98
CA ILE A 342 17.97 13.33 10.21
C ILE A 342 18.46 12.07 10.94
N ASP A 343 19.53 12.17 11.71
CA ASP A 343 20.10 11.01 12.42
C ASP A 343 19.15 10.56 13.54
N ALA A 344 18.68 11.51 14.35
CA ALA A 344 17.67 11.25 15.38
C ALA A 344 16.33 10.79 14.77
N TRP A 345 15.96 11.34 13.61
CA TRP A 345 14.75 10.96 12.87
C TRP A 345 14.74 9.47 12.53
N ARG A 346 15.83 8.95 11.97
CA ARG A 346 15.95 7.53 11.60
C ARG A 346 15.79 6.60 12.80
N ILE A 347 16.44 6.94 13.92
CA ILE A 347 16.35 6.17 15.17
C ILE A 347 14.91 6.15 15.69
N ARG A 348 14.31 7.35 15.83
CA ARG A 348 12.96 7.52 16.38
C ARG A 348 11.92 6.80 15.53
N LEU A 349 12.02 6.90 14.21
CA LEU A 349 11.07 6.26 13.30
C LEU A 349 11.21 4.72 13.32
N SER A 350 12.43 4.21 13.43
CA SER A 350 12.67 2.77 13.57
C SER A 350 12.04 2.22 14.86
N GLN A 351 12.17 2.94 15.98
CA GLN A 351 11.54 2.57 17.25
C GLN A 351 10.02 2.63 17.17
N LEU A 352 9.47 3.72 16.63
CA LEU A 352 8.04 3.91 16.46
C LEU A 352 7.42 2.80 15.59
N LEU A 353 8.04 2.48 14.46
CA LEU A 353 7.59 1.39 13.60
C LEU A 353 7.58 0.06 14.35
N PHE A 354 8.64 -0.22 15.11
CA PHE A 354 8.72 -1.45 15.89
C PHE A 354 7.64 -1.56 16.96
N GLU A 355 7.43 -0.50 17.75
CA GLU A 355 6.39 -0.46 18.78
C GLU A 355 5.01 -0.64 18.18
N HIS A 356 4.72 0.07 17.08
CA HIS A 356 3.46 -0.04 16.36
C HIS A 356 3.23 -1.45 15.80
N VAL A 357 4.26 -2.06 15.18
CA VAL A 357 4.15 -3.45 14.70
C VAL A 357 3.93 -4.42 15.86
N LYS A 358 4.61 -4.22 16.99
CA LYS A 358 4.48 -5.07 18.19
C LYS A 358 3.07 -5.02 18.78
N GLU A 359 2.44 -3.84 18.79
CA GLU A 359 1.06 -3.67 19.26
C GLU A 359 0.02 -4.20 18.26
N GLU A 360 0.28 -4.09 16.97
CA GLU A 360 -0.66 -4.46 15.91
C GLU A 360 -0.60 -5.94 15.50
N LEU A 361 0.54 -6.61 15.67
CA LEU A 361 0.71 -8.02 15.29
C LEU A 361 -0.32 -8.95 15.97
N PRO A 362 -0.54 -8.90 17.30
CA PRO A 362 -1.55 -9.73 17.95
C PRO A 362 -2.97 -9.48 17.43
N LYS A 363 -3.30 -8.22 17.11
CA LYS A 363 -4.59 -7.85 16.52
C LYS A 363 -4.72 -8.45 15.12
N SER A 364 -3.67 -8.38 14.31
CA SER A 364 -3.69 -8.97 12.96
C SER A 364 -3.78 -10.50 12.98
N ARG A 365 -3.31 -11.16 14.04
CA ARG A 365 -3.56 -12.59 14.24
C ARG A 365 -5.05 -12.86 14.46
N ASN A 366 -5.71 -12.08 15.32
CA ASN A 366 -7.14 -12.26 15.59
C ASN A 366 -7.98 -12.00 14.32
N ASP A 367 -7.67 -10.94 13.56
CA ASP A 367 -8.35 -10.65 12.28
C ASP A 367 -8.19 -11.82 11.30
N LEU A 368 -7.02 -12.46 11.27
CA LEU A 368 -6.75 -13.61 10.41
C LEU A 368 -7.52 -14.85 10.86
N GLU A 369 -7.61 -15.09 12.17
CA GLU A 369 -8.39 -16.19 12.74
C GLU A 369 -9.88 -16.02 12.43
N GLU A 370 -10.40 -14.79 12.51
CA GLU A 370 -11.79 -14.47 12.14
C GLU A 370 -12.03 -14.67 10.63
N ALA A 371 -11.15 -14.13 9.79
CA ALA A 371 -11.23 -14.33 8.34
C ALA A 371 -11.14 -15.82 7.95
N LEU A 372 -10.34 -16.61 8.67
CA LEU A 372 -10.23 -18.05 8.48
C LEU A 372 -11.53 -18.77 8.88
N LEU A 373 -12.20 -18.35 9.95
CA LEU A 373 -13.50 -18.92 10.33
C LEU A 373 -14.55 -18.67 9.24
N VAL A 374 -14.66 -17.42 8.77
CA VAL A 374 -15.59 -17.05 7.69
C VAL A 374 -15.30 -17.85 6.42
N ALA A 375 -14.04 -17.91 5.98
CA ALA A 375 -13.67 -18.67 4.79
C ALA A 375 -13.94 -20.18 4.93
N ASN A 376 -13.78 -20.75 6.13
CA ASN A 376 -14.12 -22.15 6.37
C ASN A 376 -15.63 -22.40 6.36
N ASP A 377 -16.43 -21.46 6.84
CA ASP A 377 -17.89 -21.60 6.80
C ASP A 377 -18.42 -21.44 5.37
N GLU A 378 -17.90 -20.47 4.60
CA GLU A 378 -18.17 -20.37 3.16
C GLU A 378 -17.73 -21.65 2.40
N LEU A 379 -16.59 -22.23 2.77
CA LEU A 379 -16.11 -23.49 2.17
C LEU A 379 -17.04 -24.67 2.50
N LYS A 380 -17.58 -24.74 3.71
CA LYS A 380 -18.57 -25.77 4.08
C LYS A 380 -19.87 -25.61 3.29
N GLU A 381 -20.33 -24.37 3.09
CA GLU A 381 -21.52 -24.09 2.28
C GLU A 381 -21.36 -24.50 0.82
N MET A 382 -20.14 -24.34 0.27
CA MET A 382 -19.84 -24.80 -1.10
C MET A 382 -19.86 -26.34 -1.25
N GLY A 383 -19.75 -27.07 -0.13
CA GLY A 383 -19.79 -28.53 -0.10
C GLY A 383 -18.50 -29.19 -0.58
N GLU A 384 -18.55 -30.51 -0.77
CA GLU A 384 -17.38 -31.29 -1.18
C GLU A 384 -16.95 -31.00 -2.63
N SER A 385 -15.63 -31.11 -2.88
CA SER A 385 -15.05 -31.00 -4.22
C SER A 385 -15.62 -32.06 -5.17
N ARG A 386 -15.89 -31.64 -6.41
CA ARG A 386 -16.45 -32.47 -7.49
C ARG A 386 -15.61 -32.32 -8.76
N ALA A 387 -14.29 -32.44 -8.61
CA ALA A 387 -13.36 -32.22 -9.72
C ALA A 387 -13.32 -33.42 -10.67
N ASN A 388 -13.51 -34.62 -10.13
CA ASN A 388 -13.34 -35.87 -10.89
C ASN A 388 -14.67 -36.60 -11.14
N PRO A 389 -14.82 -37.35 -12.25
CA PRO A 389 -16.04 -38.11 -12.54
C PRO A 389 -16.46 -39.07 -11.42
N SER A 390 -15.50 -39.67 -10.71
CA SER A 390 -15.77 -40.53 -9.55
C SER A 390 -16.42 -39.78 -8.39
N GLU A 391 -15.96 -38.56 -8.11
CA GLU A 391 -16.49 -37.69 -7.06
C GLU A 391 -17.91 -37.22 -7.44
N CYS A 392 -18.13 -36.83 -8.70
CA CYS A 392 -19.46 -36.49 -9.20
C CYS A 392 -20.44 -37.67 -9.06
N LYS A 393 -20.00 -38.89 -9.36
CA LYS A 393 -20.83 -40.09 -9.22
C LYS A 393 -21.15 -40.39 -7.75
N ALA A 394 -20.17 -40.24 -6.85
CA ALA A 394 -20.40 -40.40 -5.42
C ALA A 394 -21.43 -39.40 -4.90
N TYR A 395 -21.28 -38.12 -5.25
CA TYR A 395 -22.23 -37.07 -4.90
C TYR A 395 -23.64 -37.34 -5.42
N LEU A 396 -23.79 -37.68 -6.71
CA LEU A 396 -25.11 -38.00 -7.28
C LEU A 396 -25.74 -39.23 -6.63
N SER A 397 -24.92 -40.23 -6.28
CA SER A 397 -25.40 -41.43 -5.58
C SER A 397 -25.90 -41.09 -4.19
N GLN A 398 -25.14 -40.27 -3.45
CA GLN A 398 -25.53 -39.81 -2.12
C GLN A 398 -26.79 -38.94 -2.15
N LEU A 399 -26.86 -37.97 -3.07
CA LEU A 399 -28.06 -37.16 -3.29
C LEU A 399 -29.29 -38.02 -3.64
N SER A 400 -29.12 -39.05 -4.48
CA SER A 400 -30.20 -39.98 -4.82
C SER A 400 -30.67 -40.80 -3.61
N LEU A 401 -29.74 -41.17 -2.72
CA LEU A 401 -30.02 -41.92 -1.52
C LEU A 401 -30.75 -41.05 -0.49
N GLU A 402 -30.30 -39.81 -0.30
CA GLU A 402 -30.95 -38.82 0.58
C GLU A 402 -32.37 -38.52 0.10
N TYR A 403 -32.56 -38.29 -1.20
CA TYR A 403 -33.88 -38.11 -1.80
C TYR A 403 -34.78 -39.34 -1.58
N PHE A 404 -34.25 -40.55 -1.82
CA PHE A 404 -34.98 -41.79 -1.61
C PHE A 404 -35.40 -41.97 -0.14
N GLN A 405 -34.48 -41.71 0.81
CA GLN A 405 -34.76 -41.78 2.25
C GLN A 405 -35.84 -40.77 2.66
N LEU A 406 -35.78 -39.55 2.11
CA LEU A 406 -36.76 -38.50 2.37
C LEU A 406 -38.16 -38.88 1.84
N CYS A 407 -38.25 -39.38 0.61
CA CYS A 407 -39.50 -39.89 0.07
C CYS A 407 -40.05 -41.07 0.88
N LYS A 408 -39.19 -42.00 1.31
CA LYS A 408 -39.59 -43.14 2.15
C LYS A 408 -40.12 -42.65 3.51
N ALA A 409 -39.41 -41.74 4.15
CA ALA A 409 -39.84 -41.13 5.42
C ALA A 409 -41.20 -40.44 5.29
N ALA A 410 -41.43 -39.73 4.18
CA ALA A 410 -42.70 -39.04 3.92
C ALA A 410 -43.90 -40.00 3.78
N VAL A 411 -43.69 -41.15 3.12
CA VAL A 411 -44.72 -42.19 2.89
C VAL A 411 -44.96 -43.05 4.13
N ASP A 412 -43.90 -43.41 4.84
CA ASP A 412 -43.96 -44.25 6.04
C ASP A 412 -44.50 -43.46 7.25
N GLY A 413 -44.40 -42.13 7.22
CA GLY A 413 -44.90 -41.25 8.28
C GLY A 413 -43.85 -40.86 9.34
N HIS A 414 -42.56 -40.91 8.99
CA HIS A 414 -41.46 -40.54 9.88
C HIS A 414 -41.04 -39.08 9.59
N TYR A 415 -41.43 -38.13 10.45
CA TYR A 415 -41.28 -36.69 10.21
C TYR A 415 -40.24 -36.00 11.11
N GLU A 416 -39.23 -36.72 11.55
CA GLU A 416 -38.22 -36.21 12.50
C GLU A 416 -37.16 -35.31 11.85
N GLY A 417 -36.97 -35.37 10.53
CA GLY A 417 -35.95 -34.61 9.81
C GLY A 417 -36.29 -33.13 9.58
N GLU A 418 -35.25 -32.30 9.41
CA GLU A 418 -35.38 -30.83 9.21
C GLU A 418 -36.32 -30.45 8.07
N TYR A 419 -36.33 -31.20 6.96
CA TYR A 419 -37.21 -30.96 5.82
C TYR A 419 -38.70 -30.88 6.19
N PHE A 420 -39.14 -31.65 7.19
CA PHE A 420 -40.54 -31.73 7.61
C PHE A 420 -40.92 -30.72 8.71
N ASN A 421 -39.94 -30.01 9.27
CA ASN A 421 -40.10 -29.14 10.44
C ASN A 421 -39.62 -27.70 10.22
N SER A 422 -39.09 -27.35 9.04
CA SER A 422 -38.53 -26.01 8.79
C SER A 422 -39.58 -24.89 8.77
N ASP A 423 -40.85 -25.22 8.54
CA ASP A 423 -41.98 -24.31 8.53
C ASP A 423 -43.19 -25.08 9.09
N THR A 424 -43.91 -24.56 10.08
CA THR A 424 -45.14 -25.21 10.61
C THR A 424 -46.28 -24.21 10.55
N ASP A 425 -47.38 -24.60 9.93
CA ASP A 425 -48.59 -23.78 9.93
C ASP A 425 -49.31 -23.90 11.29
N ASP A 426 -49.87 -22.79 11.78
CA ASP A 426 -50.67 -22.74 13.01
C ASP A 426 -51.98 -23.54 12.90
N GLU A 427 -52.48 -23.71 11.66
CA GLU A 427 -53.70 -24.44 11.35
C GLU A 427 -53.45 -25.42 10.19
N PHE A 428 -54.07 -26.60 10.24
CA PHE A 428 -53.85 -27.65 9.24
C PHE A 428 -54.51 -27.28 7.90
N ASP A 429 -53.73 -26.83 6.93
CA ASP A 429 -54.18 -26.59 5.54
C ASP A 429 -53.61 -27.65 4.59
N PRO A 430 -54.45 -28.54 4.00
CA PRO A 430 -53.99 -29.57 3.07
C PRO A 430 -53.42 -29.01 1.74
N LYS A 431 -53.46 -27.70 1.50
CA LYS A 431 -52.86 -27.04 0.35
C LYS A 431 -51.56 -26.30 0.67
N SER A 432 -51.22 -26.15 1.94
CA SER A 432 -50.01 -25.43 2.33
C SER A 432 -48.77 -26.28 2.07
N THR A 433 -47.69 -25.62 1.65
CA THR A 433 -46.42 -26.28 1.37
C THR A 433 -45.88 -27.07 2.58
N PRO A 434 -45.94 -26.54 3.83
CA PRO A 434 -45.46 -27.27 5.01
C PRO A 434 -46.26 -28.54 5.32
N THR A 435 -47.59 -28.46 5.19
CA THR A 435 -48.48 -29.58 5.47
C THR A 435 -48.37 -30.67 4.39
N VAL A 436 -48.20 -30.29 3.12
CA VAL A 436 -48.02 -31.22 1.99
C VAL A 436 -46.73 -32.04 2.12
N ARG A 437 -45.68 -31.53 2.77
CA ARG A 437 -44.46 -32.30 3.05
C ARG A 437 -44.75 -33.54 3.92
N ARG A 438 -45.84 -33.54 4.70
CA ARG A 438 -46.28 -34.67 5.55
C ARG A 438 -47.35 -35.52 4.84
N THR A 439 -46.97 -36.09 3.69
CA THR A 439 -47.89 -36.76 2.75
C THR A 439 -48.87 -37.74 3.40
N ARG A 440 -48.41 -38.61 4.32
CA ARG A 440 -49.27 -39.59 4.99
C ARG A 440 -50.35 -38.94 5.85
N VAL A 441 -50.04 -37.83 6.54
CA VAL A 441 -51.00 -37.08 7.35
C VAL A 441 -52.07 -36.45 6.48
N VAL A 442 -51.66 -35.87 5.34
CA VAL A 442 -52.61 -35.29 4.36
C VAL A 442 -53.55 -36.35 3.80
N VAL A 443 -53.02 -37.51 3.41
CA VAL A 443 -53.83 -38.63 2.92
C VAL A 443 -54.79 -39.12 4.00
N GLN A 444 -54.33 -39.23 5.25
CA GLN A 444 -55.19 -39.63 6.37
C GLN A 444 -56.32 -38.62 6.59
N TYR A 445 -56.01 -37.32 6.61
CA TYR A 445 -57.00 -36.24 6.74
C TYR A 445 -58.06 -36.28 5.62
N MET A 446 -57.63 -36.40 4.36
CA MET A 446 -58.54 -36.51 3.22
C MET A 446 -59.44 -37.75 3.32
N ASN A 447 -58.89 -38.89 3.77
CA ASN A 447 -59.66 -40.11 3.97
C ASN A 447 -60.69 -39.97 5.10
N THR A 448 -60.36 -39.27 6.20
CA THR A 448 -61.31 -38.99 7.29
C THR A 448 -62.46 -38.12 6.79
N GLY A 449 -62.18 -37.03 6.06
CA GLY A 449 -63.23 -36.19 5.48
C GLY A 449 -64.10 -36.93 4.46
N PHE A 450 -63.52 -37.82 3.66
CA PHE A 450 -64.28 -38.69 2.77
C PHE A 450 -65.20 -39.65 3.55
N ALA A 451 -64.69 -40.28 4.62
CA ALA A 451 -65.46 -41.20 5.46
C ALA A 451 -66.62 -40.51 6.19
N GLU A 452 -66.44 -39.26 6.64
CA GLU A 452 -67.51 -38.45 7.23
C GLU A 452 -68.62 -38.12 6.23
N ASN A 453 -68.25 -37.76 4.99
CA ASN A 453 -69.21 -37.47 3.93
C ASN A 453 -69.96 -38.71 3.40
N THR A 454 -69.37 -39.90 3.52
CA THR A 454 -69.97 -41.16 3.04
C THR A 454 -70.72 -41.94 4.12
N ARG A 455 -70.60 -41.56 5.41
CA ARG A 455 -71.45 -42.13 6.46
C ARG A 455 -72.91 -41.70 6.22
N PRO A 456 -73.87 -42.64 6.11
CA PRO A 456 -75.27 -42.28 5.99
C PRO A 456 -75.67 -41.50 7.25
N GLN A 457 -76.18 -40.29 7.06
CA GLN A 457 -76.86 -39.58 8.14
C GLN A 457 -78.11 -40.37 8.48
N ILE A 458 -78.04 -41.16 9.55
CA ILE A 458 -79.21 -41.82 10.13
C ILE A 458 -80.07 -40.68 10.68
N PRO A 459 -81.25 -40.38 10.10
CA PRO A 459 -82.11 -39.35 10.63
C PRO A 459 -82.60 -39.80 12.01
N SER A 460 -82.43 -38.95 13.02
CA SER A 460 -82.94 -39.15 14.38
C SER A 460 -84.46 -39.17 14.43
#